data_AF-U1X5E0-F1
#
_entry.id   AF-U1X5E0-F1
#
_cell.length_a   1.000
_cell.length_b   1.000
_cell.length_c   1.000
_cell.angle_alpha   90.00
_cell.angle_beta   90.00
_cell.angle_gamma   90.00
#
_symmetry.space_group_name_H-M   'P 1'
#
loop_
_entity.id
_entity.type
_entity.pdbx_description
1 polymer ?
#
loop_
_entity_poly.entity_id
_entity_poly.type
_entity_poly.pdbx_seq_one_letter_code
_entity_poly.pdbx_strand_id
1 'polypeptide(L)'
;MTVYTADKTIDCKGLACPMPIVRTKKAMEELTPGEVLEVEATDPGSMIDVKSWATRTGHQFLGTTEEENVFKHYIRKADPDDVKLEKKHPHVVANEERTNQ
;
A
#
# COMPACT_ATOMS: atom_id res chain seq x y z
N MET A 1 -8.29 -19.43 0.28
CA MET A 1 -8.91 -18.11 0.56
C MET A 1 -8.15 -17.51 1.73
N THR A 2 -7.24 -16.58 1.46
CA THR A 2 -6.49 -15.89 2.52
C THR A 2 -7.40 -14.79 3.05
N VAL A 3 -8.00 -15.01 4.21
CA VAL A 3 -8.90 -14.04 4.84
C VAL A 3 -8.02 -13.14 5.71
N TYR A 4 -7.84 -11.89 5.31
CA TYR A 4 -7.18 -10.89 6.14
C TYR A 4 -8.24 -10.24 7.03
N THR A 5 -8.01 -10.20 8.34
CA THR A 5 -8.88 -9.45 9.25
C THR A 5 -8.48 -7.98 9.18
N ALA A 6 -9.41 -7.14 8.71
CA ALA A 6 -9.26 -5.69 8.72
C ALA A 6 -10.07 -5.11 9.88
N ASP A 7 -9.43 -4.27 10.69
CA ASP A 7 -10.08 -3.53 11.77
C ASP A 7 -10.86 -2.33 11.22
N LYS A 8 -10.39 -1.78 10.10
CA LYS A 8 -11.02 -0.65 9.42
C LYS A 8 -10.95 -0.82 7.92
N THR A 9 -12.06 -0.59 7.24
CA THR A 9 -12.14 -0.58 5.78
C THR A 9 -12.45 0.83 5.29
N ILE A 10 -11.76 1.24 4.22
CA ILE A 10 -12.07 2.48 3.50
C ILE A 10 -12.39 2.20 2.04
N ASP A 11 -13.50 2.78 1.59
CA ASP A 11 -13.86 2.79 0.19
C ASP A 11 -13.16 3.94 -0.53
N CYS A 12 -12.30 3.56 -1.49
CA CYS A 12 -11.63 4.46 -2.43
C CYS A 12 -11.97 4.08 -3.89
N LYS A 13 -13.10 3.42 -4.12
CA LYS A 13 -13.54 3.01 -5.45
C LYS A 13 -13.81 4.27 -6.31
N GLY A 14 -13.25 4.31 -7.52
CA GLY A 14 -13.41 5.45 -8.44
C GLY A 14 -12.72 6.76 -8.03
N LEU A 15 -11.89 6.78 -6.97
CA LEU A 15 -11.10 7.95 -6.62
C LEU A 15 -9.80 8.00 -7.41
N ALA A 16 -9.65 9.01 -8.27
CA ALA A 16 -8.39 9.28 -8.95
C ALA A 16 -7.34 9.80 -7.96
N CYS A 17 -6.07 9.51 -8.23
CA CYS A 17 -4.96 10.05 -7.47
C CYS A 17 -5.02 11.59 -7.42
N PRO A 18 -4.79 12.22 -6.24
CA PRO A 18 -4.17 11.67 -5.04
C PRO A 18 -5.15 11.25 -3.91
N MET A 19 -6.45 11.19 -4.18
CA MET A 19 -7.47 11.02 -3.14
C MET A 19 -7.37 9.71 -2.33
N PRO A 20 -6.98 8.54 -2.90
CA PRO A 20 -6.82 7.29 -2.15
C PRO A 20 -5.75 7.40 -1.05
N ILE A 21 -4.62 8.06 -1.33
CA ILE A 21 -3.54 8.25 -0.36
C ILE A 21 -4.01 9.12 0.81
N VAL A 22 -4.72 10.21 0.53
CA VAL A 22 -5.20 11.14 1.56
C VAL A 22 -6.17 10.43 2.51
N ARG A 23 -7.09 9.63 1.97
CA ARG A 23 -8.03 8.83 2.78
C ARG A 23 -7.30 7.75 3.59
N THR A 24 -6.37 7.04 2.96
CA THR A 24 -5.55 6.01 3.62
C THR A 24 -4.78 6.63 4.79
N LYS A 25 -4.13 7.78 4.58
CA LYS A 25 -3.42 8.52 5.63
C LYS A 25 -4.35 8.88 6.78
N LYS A 26 -5.48 9.51 6.49
CA LYS A 26 -6.44 9.92 7.53
C LYS A 26 -6.95 8.73 8.34
N ALA A 27 -7.28 7.62 7.67
CA ALA A 27 -7.74 6.42 8.33
C ALA A 27 -6.65 5.78 9.20
N MET A 28 -5.39 5.79 8.73
CA MET A 28 -4.24 5.29 9.47
C MET A 28 -3.87 6.15 10.69
N GLU A 29 -4.12 7.47 10.64
CA GLU A 29 -3.96 8.36 11.80
C GLU A 29 -4.95 8.01 12.92
N GLU A 30 -6.16 7.55 12.56
CA GLU A 30 -7.20 7.13 13.51
C GLU A 30 -7.00 5.71 14.07
N LEU A 31 -6.16 4.89 13.43
CA LEU A 31 -5.87 3.52 13.87
C LEU A 31 -4.80 3.49 14.97
N THR A 32 -4.75 2.39 15.71
CA THR A 32 -3.71 2.09 16.69
C THR A 32 -2.65 1.17 16.09
N PRO A 33 -1.39 1.24 16.56
CA PRO A 33 -0.35 0.32 16.13
C PRO A 33 -0.78 -1.15 16.31
N GLY A 34 -0.59 -1.95 15.28
CA GLY A 34 -1.01 -3.34 15.24
C GLY A 34 -2.32 -3.59 14.49
N GLU A 35 -3.19 -2.58 14.32
CA GLU A 35 -4.43 -2.70 13.57
C GLU A 35 -4.21 -2.70 12.05
N VAL A 36 -5.16 -3.30 11.33
CA VAL A 36 -5.13 -3.49 9.88
C VAL A 36 -6.18 -2.62 9.19
N LEU A 37 -5.72 -1.81 8.24
CA LEU A 37 -6.53 -1.03 7.33
C LEU A 37 -6.72 -1.78 6.00
N GLU A 38 -7.96 -1.97 5.59
CA GLU A 38 -8.36 -2.41 4.26
C GLU A 38 -8.71 -1.19 3.39
N VAL A 39 -8.13 -1.11 2.19
CA VAL A 39 -8.38 -0.05 1.22
C VAL A 39 -8.93 -0.68 -0.04
N GLU A 40 -10.19 -0.39 -0.36
CA GLU A 40 -10.84 -0.88 -1.57
C GLU A 40 -10.67 0.12 -2.71
N ALA A 41 -10.01 -0.28 -3.80
CA ALA A 41 -9.79 0.52 -4.98
C ALA A 41 -10.10 -0.29 -6.25
N THR A 42 -10.61 0.37 -7.28
CA THR A 42 -10.87 -0.25 -8.59
C THR A 42 -9.82 0.14 -9.63
N ASP A 43 -8.89 1.02 -9.26
CA ASP A 43 -7.90 1.61 -10.16
C ASP A 43 -6.50 1.04 -9.88
N PRO A 44 -5.80 0.51 -10.91
CA PRO A 44 -4.48 -0.09 -10.75
C PRO A 44 -3.39 0.94 -10.41
N GLY A 45 -3.56 2.22 -10.75
CA GLY A 45 -2.65 3.28 -10.34
C GLY A 45 -2.67 3.49 -8.83
N SER A 46 -3.87 3.51 -8.25
CA SER A 46 -4.09 3.63 -6.80
C SER A 46 -3.38 2.53 -6.00
N MET A 47 -3.29 1.31 -6.53
CA MET A 47 -2.55 0.20 -5.92
C MET A 47 -1.06 0.52 -5.73
N ILE A 48 -0.42 1.08 -6.75
CA ILE A 48 1.01 1.41 -6.73
C ILE A 48 1.26 2.51 -5.71
N ASP A 49 0.38 3.51 -5.68
CA ASP A 49 0.45 4.64 -4.77
C ASP A 49 0.28 4.23 -3.30
N VAL A 50 -0.72 3.40 -2.98
CA VAL A 50 -0.97 2.93 -1.61
C VAL A 50 0.19 2.08 -1.09
N LYS A 51 0.70 1.16 -1.92
CA LYS A 51 1.86 0.31 -1.56
C LYS A 51 3.12 1.16 -1.33
N SER A 52 3.37 2.12 -2.22
CA SER A 52 4.50 3.03 -2.12
C SER A 52 4.39 3.90 -0.87
N TRP A 53 3.20 4.41 -0.58
CA TRP A 53 2.93 5.21 0.62
C TRP A 53 3.19 4.41 1.89
N ALA A 54 2.61 3.20 2.03
CA ALA A 54 2.81 2.33 3.20
C ALA A 54 4.30 2.02 3.45
N THR A 55 5.04 1.72 2.38
CA THR A 55 6.48 1.47 2.46
C THR A 55 7.25 2.72 2.91
N ARG A 56 6.89 3.91 2.40
CA ARG A 56 7.53 5.18 2.76
C ARG A 56 7.21 5.66 4.17
N THR A 57 6.03 5.36 4.68
CA THR A 57 5.63 5.69 6.06
C THR A 57 6.11 4.67 7.09
N GLY A 58 6.70 3.54 6.64
CA GLY A 58 7.16 2.47 7.51
C GLY A 58 6.04 1.56 8.01
N HIS A 59 4.84 1.64 7.42
CA HIS A 59 3.75 0.71 7.70
C HIS A 59 3.97 -0.63 7.01
N GLN A 60 3.34 -1.67 7.56
CA GLN A 60 3.54 -3.03 7.07
C GLN A 60 2.45 -3.39 6.06
N PHE A 61 2.81 -3.47 4.79
CA PHE A 61 1.89 -3.91 3.74
C PHE A 61 1.72 -5.43 3.77
N LEU A 62 0.52 -5.91 4.06
CA LEU A 62 0.23 -7.34 4.20
C LEU A 62 -0.01 -8.02 2.84
N GLY A 63 -0.63 -7.31 1.91
CA GLY A 63 -0.96 -7.85 0.60
C GLY A 63 -2.09 -7.11 -0.10
N THR A 64 -2.48 -7.65 -1.25
CA THR A 64 -3.66 -7.21 -2.00
C THR A 64 -4.46 -8.42 -2.39
N THR A 65 -5.76 -8.34 -2.19
CA THR A 65 -6.73 -9.33 -2.66
C THR A 65 -7.56 -8.69 -3.75
N GLU A 66 -7.80 -9.42 -4.83
CA GLU A 66 -8.74 -9.00 -5.87
C GLU A 66 -10.05 -9.77 -5.67
N GLU A 67 -11.14 -9.04 -5.48
CA GLU A 67 -12.49 -9.58 -5.37
C GLU A 67 -13.42 -8.80 -6.30
N GLU A 68 -14.09 -9.49 -7.24
CA GLU A 68 -15.15 -8.91 -8.07
C GLU A 68 -14.77 -7.60 -8.81
N ASN A 69 -13.55 -7.50 -9.36
CA ASN A 69 -12.96 -6.28 -9.97
C ASN A 69 -12.64 -5.14 -8.99
N VAL A 70 -12.58 -5.44 -7.70
CA VAL A 70 -12.15 -4.53 -6.64
C VAL A 70 -10.85 -5.06 -6.04
N PHE A 71 -9.83 -4.21 -6.00
CA PHE A 71 -8.58 -4.46 -5.31
C PHE A 71 -8.69 -4.01 -3.86
N LYS A 72 -8.52 -4.95 -2.92
CA LYS A 72 -8.49 -4.72 -1.48
C LYS A 72 -7.05 -4.76 -1.01
N HIS A 73 -6.49 -3.63 -0.60
CA HIS A 73 -5.15 -3.54 -0.05
C HIS A 73 -5.19 -3.61 1.47
N TYR A 74 -4.36 -4.45 2.06
CA TYR A 74 -4.27 -4.61 3.51
C TYR A 74 -2.98 -4.01 4.03
N ILE A 75 -3.08 -3.02 4.90
CA ILE A 75 -1.95 -2.30 5.48
C ILE A 75 -2.08 -2.35 6.99
N ARG A 76 -1.09 -2.91 7.66
CA ARG A 76 -1.03 -2.90 9.12
C ARG A 76 -0.26 -1.68 9.60
N LYS A 77 -0.81 -0.97 10.58
CA LYS A 77 -0.11 0.13 11.24
C LYS A 77 1.07 -0.44 12.02
N ALA A 78 2.28 -0.12 11.59
CA ALA A 78 3.49 -0.43 12.35
C ALA A 78 3.59 0.53 13.55
N ASP A 79 4.06 -0.01 14.68
CA ASP A 79 4.44 0.80 15.82
C ASP A 79 5.78 1.49 15.53
N PRO A 80 5.98 2.77 15.90
CA PRO A 80 7.27 3.44 15.76
C PRO A 80 8.45 2.68 16.39
N ASP A 81 8.22 1.80 17.38
CA ASP A 81 9.26 0.97 18.01
C ASP A 81 9.61 -0.30 17.20
N ASP A 82 8.74 -0.75 16.28
CA ASP A 82 8.85 -2.05 15.57
C ASP A 82 9.39 -1.92 14.13
N VAL A 83 9.85 -0.72 13.73
CA VAL A 83 10.40 -0.45 12.38
C VAL A 83 11.84 -0.98 12.24
N LYS A 84 12.04 -2.27 12.54
CA LYS A 84 13.21 -3.04 12.14
C LYS A 84 12.74 -4.23 11.32
N LEU A 85 12.63 -4.06 10.01
CA LEU A 85 12.90 -5.12 9.03
C LEU A 85 12.89 -4.53 7.62
N GLU A 86 14.07 -4.05 7.21
CA GLU A 86 14.45 -4.01 5.80
C GLU A 86 14.14 -5.36 5.14
N LYS A 87 13.46 -5.34 3.99
CA LYS A 87 13.89 -6.17 2.87
C LYS A 87 14.13 -5.27 1.67
N LYS A 88 15.41 -4.89 1.53
CA LYS A 88 16.01 -4.48 0.25
C LYS A 88 15.64 -5.48 -0.83
N HIS A 89 15.27 -5.00 -2.02
CA HIS A 89 15.95 -5.50 -3.20
C HIS A 89 16.64 -4.34 -3.94
N PRO A 90 17.96 -4.49 -4.18
CA PRO A 90 18.81 -3.53 -4.90
C PRO A 90 18.65 -3.71 -6.41
N HIS A 91 19.27 -2.79 -7.16
CA HIS A 91 19.32 -2.69 -8.63
C HIS A 91 18.11 -1.98 -9.25
N VAL A 92 18.19 -0.64 -9.23
CA VAL A 92 17.79 0.18 -10.37
C VAL A 92 19.07 0.38 -11.16
N VAL A 93 19.17 -0.20 -12.35
CA VAL A 93 20.08 0.30 -13.38
C VAL A 93 19.20 0.66 -14.56
N ALA A 94 19.06 1.96 -14.79
CA ALA A 94 18.53 2.52 -16.03
C ALA A 94 19.67 3.27 -16.74
N ASN A 95 19.66 3.17 -18.08
CA ASN A 95 20.51 3.80 -19.10
C ASN A 95 21.94 3.24 -19.25
N GLU A 96 22.48 2.99 -20.45
CA GLU A 96 22.14 3.44 -21.80
C GLU A 96 22.80 2.47 -22.81
N GLU A 97 22.03 1.82 -23.68
CA GLU A 97 22.61 1.05 -24.79
C GLU A 97 23.19 2.02 -25.83
N ARG A 98 24.50 2.25 -25.78
CA ARG A 98 25.27 2.82 -26.89
C ARG A 98 25.39 1.76 -27.98
N THR A 99 24.54 1.82 -29.00
CA THR A 99 24.81 1.17 -30.28
C THR A 99 25.36 2.22 -31.23
N ASN A 100 26.68 2.24 -31.37
CA ASN A 100 27.35 2.91 -32.48
C ASN A 100 28.31 1.87 -33.09
N GLN A 101 27.89 1.29 -34.22
CA GLN A 101 28.78 0.65 -35.17
C GLN A 101 28.73 1.47 -36.46
#